data_AF-A0A932JTX7-F1
#
_entry.id   AF-A0A932JTX7-F1
#
_cell.length_a   1.000
_cell.length_b   1.000
_cell.length_c   1.000
_cell.angle_alpha   90.00
_cell.angle_beta   90.00
_cell.angle_gamma   90.00
#
_symmetry.space_group_name_H-M   'P 1'
#
loop_
_entity.id
_entity.type
_entity.pdbx_description
1 polymer ?
#
loop_
_entity_poly.entity_id
_entity_poly.type
_entity_poly.pdbx_seq_one_letter_code
_entity_poly.pdbx_strand_id
1 'polypeptide(L)' 'MIRTTLMLPEELRQSGFDEARRRGISLGEFIREAMRAALTRSPRSGGDAFLDDGAVYSGPVPVDGSTNLDEYLYGEKP' A
#
# COMPACT_ATOMS: atom_id res chain seq x y z
N MET A 1 -18.09 6.46 20.84
CA MET A 1 -18.08 4.98 20.79
C MET A 1 -19.46 4.50 20.41
N ILE A 2 -19.57 3.65 19.40
CA ILE A 2 -20.83 3.01 18.98
C ILE A 2 -20.67 1.51 19.24
N ARG A 3 -21.71 0.85 19.77
CA ARG A 3 -21.68 -0.60 19.99
C ARG A 3 -21.90 -1.32 18.66
N THR A 4 -20.91 -2.10 18.24
CA THR A 4 -20.97 -2.91 17.02
C THR A 4 -20.72 -4.37 17.39
N THR A 5 -21.61 -5.26 16.94
CA THR A 5 -21.46 -6.71 17.10
C THR A 5 -20.93 -7.29 15.79
N LEU A 6 -19.85 -8.06 15.87
CA LEU A 6 -19.20 -8.69 14.73
C LEU A 6 -19.08 -10.18 15.02
N MET A 7 -19.31 -11.02 14.01
CA MET A 7 -18.99 -12.44 14.09
C MET A 7 -17.57 -12.65 13.57
N LEU A 8 -16.75 -13.37 14.34
CA LEU A 8 -15.38 -13.73 13.97
C LEU A 8 -15.26 -15.24 14.00
N PRO A 9 -14.52 -15.85 13.04
CA PRO A 9 -14.07 -17.23 13.17
C PRO A 9 -13.40 -17.47 14.53
N GLU A 10 -13.59 -18.66 15.09
CA GLU A 10 -13.11 -18.97 16.44
C GLU A 10 -11.59 -18.83 16.53
N GLU A 11 -10.87 -19.29 15.52
CA GLU A 11 -9.42 -19.25 15.41
C GLU A 11 -8.91 -17.81 15.36
N LEU A 12 -9.62 -16.95 14.62
CA LEU A 12 -9.29 -15.53 14.50
C LEU A 12 -9.52 -14.79 15.82
N ARG A 13 -10.63 -15.09 16.50
CA ARG A 13 -10.92 -14.53 17.82
C ARG A 13 -9.84 -14.93 18.83
N GLN A 14 -9.44 -16.20 18.83
CA GLN A 14 -8.43 -16.73 19.74
C GLN A 14 -7.06 -16.07 19.48
N SER A 15 -6.63 -16.07 18.22
CA SER A 15 -5.36 -15.43 17.82
C SER A 15 -5.32 -13.95 18.16
N GLY A 16 -6.42 -13.23 17.94
CA GLY A 16 -6.55 -11.82 18.30
C GLY A 16 -6.48 -11.59 19.82
N PHE A 17 -7.05 -12.50 20.61
CA PHE A 17 -7.00 -12.41 22.07
C PHE A 17 -5.57 -12.64 22.59
N ASP A 18 -4.87 -13.64 22.06
CA ASP A 18 -3.49 -13.96 22.46
C ASP A 18 -2.52 -12.83 22.10
N GLU A 19 -2.69 -12.23 20.92
CA GLU A 19 -1.94 -11.04 20.50
C GLU A 19 -2.23 -9.83 21.40
N ALA A 20 -3.51 -9.54 21.69
CA ALA A 20 -3.90 -8.46 22.58
C ALA A 20 -3.30 -8.63 23.99
N ARG A 21 -3.34 -9.86 24.52
CA ARG A 21 -2.72 -10.20 25.81
C ARG A 21 -1.21 -10.00 25.79
N ARG A 22 -0.52 -10.41 24.73
CA ARG A 22 0.93 -10.21 24.59
C ARG A 22 1.30 -8.72 24.59
N ARG A 23 0.44 -7.88 24.02
CA ARG A 23 0.60 -6.41 23.97
C ARG A 23 0.14 -5.70 25.24
N GLY A 24 -0.49 -6.40 26.19
CA GLY A 24 -1.05 -5.79 27.40
C GLY A 24 -2.26 -4.89 27.14
N ILE A 25 -2.99 -5.11 26.05
CA ILE A 25 -4.19 -4.33 25.68
C ILE A 25 -5.44 -5.21 25.62
N SER A 26 -6.62 -4.58 25.60
CA SER A 26 -7.88 -5.30 25.40
C SER A 26 -8.05 -5.76 23.95
N LEU A 27 -8.81 -6.84 23.74
CA LEU A 27 -9.20 -7.30 22.39
C LEU A 27 -9.91 -6.18 21.59
N GLY A 28 -10.72 -5.36 22.27
CA GLY A 28 -11.41 -4.23 21.63
C GLY A 28 -10.48 -3.09 21.21
N GLU A 29 -9.36 -2.86 21.91
CA GLU A 29 -8.34 -1.92 21.42
C GLU A 29 -7.57 -2.54 20.25
N PHE A 30 -7.19 -3.82 20.36
CA PHE A 30 -6.51 -4.53 19.27
C PHE A 30 -7.32 -4.51 17.97
N ILE A 31 -8.62 -4.80 18.01
CA ILE A 31 -9.50 -4.74 16.82
C ILE A 31 -9.55 -3.32 16.25
N ARG A 32 -9.58 -2.28 17.10
CA ARG A 32 -9.58 -0.88 16.64
C ARG A 32 -8.25 -0.49 16.00
N GLU A 33 -7.13 -0.89 16.57
CA GLU A 33 -5.80 -0.69 15.96
C GLU A 33 -5.67 -1.40 14.63
N ALA A 34 -6.10 -2.66 14.54
CA ALA A 34 -6.07 -3.44 13.30
C ALA A 34 -6.94 -2.80 12.22
N MET A 35 -8.15 -2.35 12.58
CA MET A 35 -9.05 -1.66 11.66
C MET A 35 -8.46 -0.32 11.20
N ARG A 36 -7.89 0.48 12.12
CA ARG A 36 -7.16 1.71 11.73
C ARG A 36 -6.04 1.36 10.76
N ALA A 37 -5.18 0.41 11.09
CA ALA A 37 -4.04 0.02 10.23
C ALA A 37 -4.49 -0.46 8.85
N ALA A 38 -5.57 -1.24 8.77
CA ALA A 38 -6.13 -1.69 7.50
C ALA A 38 -6.68 -0.53 6.65
N LEU A 39 -7.30 0.47 7.28
CA LEU A 39 -7.81 1.67 6.60
C LEU A 39 -6.71 2.68 6.25
N THR A 40 -5.64 2.74 7.04
CA THR A 40 -4.50 3.65 6.78
C THR A 40 -3.52 3.05 5.78
N ARG A 41 -3.53 1.71 5.61
CA ARG A 41 -3.05 1.09 4.37
C ARG A 41 -4.00 1.48 3.24
N SER A 42 -3.84 2.71 2.75
CA SER A 42 -4.17 3.02 1.37
C SER A 42 -3.53 1.92 0.50
N PRO A 43 -4.20 1.38 -0.53
CA PRO A 43 -3.51 0.56 -1.52
C PRO A 43 -2.26 1.33 -1.90
N ARG A 44 -1.09 0.74 -1.64
CA ARG A 44 0.18 1.44 -1.72
C ARG A 44 0.24 2.09 -3.11
N SER A 45 0.14 3.42 -3.18
CA SER A 45 0.64 4.18 -4.33
C SER A 45 2.17 4.25 -4.25
N GLY A 46 2.78 3.08 -4.03
CA GLY A 46 4.11 2.89 -3.48
C GLY A 46 4.44 1.41 -3.45
N GLY A 47 4.03 0.70 -4.51
CA GLY A 47 4.81 -0.42 -4.99
C GLY A 47 6.20 0.06 -5.40
N ASP A 48 7.13 -0.87 -5.52
CA ASP A 48 8.37 -0.60 -6.24
C ASP A 48 7.97 -0.18 -7.67
N ALA A 49 8.36 1.01 -8.12
CA ALA A 49 8.06 1.48 -9.47
C ALA A 49 8.61 0.54 -10.55
N PHE A 50 9.61 -0.28 -10.20
CA PHE A 50 10.12 -1.35 -11.07
C PHE A 50 9.13 -2.53 -11.22
N LEU A 51 8.25 -2.75 -10.24
CA LEU A 51 7.24 -3.81 -10.23
C LEU A 51 5.81 -3.30 -10.49
N ASP A 52 5.62 -1.98 -10.49
CA ASP A 52 4.34 -1.30 -10.67
C ASP A 52 4.26 -0.77 -12.11
N ASP A 53 3.81 -1.62 -13.04
CA ASP A 53 3.65 -1.40 -14.50
C ASP A 53 2.64 -0.28 -14.86
N GLY A 54 2.22 0.53 -13.88
CA GLY A 54 1.30 1.65 -14.02
C GLY A 54 1.94 3.03 -13.87
N ALA A 55 3.21 3.13 -13.49
CA ALA A 55 3.92 4.40 -13.30
C ALA A 55 4.45 5.00 -14.63
N VAL A 56 3.59 5.06 -15.66
CA VAL A 56 3.94 5.60 -16.97
C VAL A 56 3.71 7.11 -17.03
N TYR A 57 4.71 7.88 -17.47
CA TYR A 57 4.53 9.31 -17.75
C TYR A 57 3.63 9.49 -18.98
N SER A 58 2.43 10.05 -18.81
CA SER A 58 1.43 10.23 -19.87
C SER A 58 1.45 11.60 -20.55
N GLY A 59 2.52 12.38 -20.34
CA GLY A 59 2.67 13.69 -20.97
C GLY A 59 3.14 13.60 -22.42
N PRO A 60 3.17 14.73 -23.15
CA PRO A 60 3.66 14.77 -24.52
C PRO A 60 5.15 14.37 -24.56
N VAL A 61 5.49 13.37 -25.37
CA VAL A 61 6.86 12.92 -25.62
C VAL A 61 7.07 12.68 -27.12
N PRO A 62 8.31 12.85 -27.64
CA PRO A 62 8.64 12.49 -29.02
C PRO A 62 8.40 11.00 -29.27
N VAL A 63 7.83 10.67 -30.43
CA VAL A 63 7.55 9.28 -30.85
C VAL A 63 8.81 8.45 -31.07
N ASP A 64 9.92 9.11 -31.36
CA ASP A 64 11.26 8.59 -31.62
C ASP A 64 12.20 8.74 -30.40
N GLY A 65 11.64 9.01 -29.21
CA GLY A 65 12.40 9.26 -27.99
C GLY A 65 13.41 8.16 -27.62
N SER A 66 13.12 6.89 -27.96
CA SER A 66 14.06 5.78 -27.75
C SER A 66 15.23 5.76 -28.72
N THR A 67 15.04 6.29 -29.93
CA THR A 67 16.05 6.28 -31.00
C THR A 67 16.98 7.48 -30.88
N ASN A 68 16.45 8.63 -30.47
CA ASN A 68 17.17 9.91 -30.40
C ASN A 68 17.40 10.36 -28.95
N LEU A 69 17.59 9.41 -28.03
CA LEU A 69 17.72 9.67 -26.60
C LEU A 69 18.86 10.66 -26.30
N ASP A 70 20.02 10.46 -26.94
CA ASP A 70 21.21 11.28 -26.70
C ASP A 70 21.02 12.73 -27.18
N GLU A 71 20.28 12.92 -28.28
CA GLU A 71 19.91 14.25 -28.76
C GLU A 71 18.98 14.97 -27.77
N TYR A 72 18.00 14.26 -27.22
CA TYR A 72 17.03 14.87 -26.30
C TYR A 72 17.57 15.10 -24.88
N LEU A 73 18.45 14.22 -24.39
CA LEU A 73 18.99 14.33 -23.03
C LEU A 73 20.28 15.14 -22.98
N TYR A 74 21.12 15.06 -24.01
CA TYR A 74 22.48 15.61 -23.99
C TYR A 74 22.72 16.63 -25.12
N GLY A 75 21.82 16.76 -26.09
CA GLY A 75 21.99 17.67 -27.22
C GLY A 75 23.08 17.23 -28.20
N GLU A 76 23.52 15.98 -28.12
CA GLU A 76 24.54 15.42 -28.98
C GLU A 76 23.89 14.83 -30.24
N LYS A 77 24.39 15.19 -31.41
CA LYS A 77 24.01 14.53 -32.67
C LYS A 77 24.98 13.40 -32.96
N PRO A 78 24.51 12.25 -33.48
CA PRO A 78 25.39 11.18 -33.94
C PRO A 78 26.29 11.63 -35.10
#